data_AF-A0A538NFU2-F1
#
_entry.id   AF-A0A538NFU2-F1
#
_cell.length_a   1.000
_cell.length_b   1.000
_cell.length_c   1.000
_cell.angle_alpha   90.00
_cell.angle_beta   90.00
_cell.angle_gamma   90.00
#
_symmetry.space_group_name_H-M   'P 1'
#
loop_
_entity.id
_entity.type
_entity.pdbx_description
1 polymer ?
#
loop_
_entity_poly.entity_id
_entity_poly.type
_entity_poly.pdbx_seq_one_letter_code
_entity_poly.pdbx_strand_id
1 'polypeptide(L)'
;MMGQQKSEAQLFNYAVNLEKRVRSNHPLRKVKAAIDFGFVREAVAHCYGKNGNESVAPEVILKMMFLLFFDDIKSERELMEVIGERLDYLWFLDYGLDEKIPDHSVLSKARARWARRSLRACLCARWRSAWRRG
;
A
#
# COMPACT_ATOMS: atom_id res chain seq x y z
N MET A 1 -7.40 42.06 6.44
CA MET A 1 -8.78 41.52 6.47
C MET A 1 -8.72 40.03 6.70
N MET A 2 -9.57 39.47 7.57
CA MET A 2 -9.69 38.01 7.72
C MET A 2 -10.42 37.42 6.51
N GLY A 3 -9.78 36.49 5.80
CA GLY A 3 -10.41 35.79 4.70
C GLY A 3 -11.49 34.83 5.20
N GLN A 4 -12.64 34.80 4.53
CA GLN A 4 -13.67 33.79 4.77
C GLN A 4 -13.45 32.62 3.81
N GLN A 5 -13.32 31.41 4.34
CA GLN A 5 -13.36 30.18 3.55
C GLN A 5 -14.80 29.70 3.40
N LYS A 6 -15.24 29.50 2.16
CA LYS A 6 -16.47 28.76 1.85
C LYS A 6 -16.08 27.34 1.45
N SER A 7 -16.63 26.35 2.15
CA SER A 7 -16.47 24.93 1.82
C SER A 7 -17.69 24.47 1.02
N GLU A 8 -17.52 24.28 -0.29
CA GLU A 8 -18.51 23.61 -1.14
C GLU A 8 -17.97 22.24 -1.54
N ALA A 9 -18.80 21.20 -1.42
CA ALA A 9 -18.43 19.86 -1.83
C ALA A 9 -18.40 19.80 -3.38
N GLN A 10 -17.20 19.76 -3.94
CA GLN A 10 -17.04 19.61 -5.40
C GLN A 10 -17.42 18.19 -5.82
N LEU A 11 -18.41 18.07 -6.71
CA LEU A 11 -18.97 16.80 -7.17
C LEU A 11 -18.04 16.03 -8.12
N PHE A 12 -17.07 16.70 -8.76
CA PHE A 12 -16.14 16.07 -9.69
C PHE A 12 -14.71 16.59 -9.51
N ASN A 13 -13.76 15.67 -9.30
CA ASN A 13 -12.34 15.96 -9.08
C ASN A 13 -11.49 15.68 -10.33
N TYR A 14 -11.75 16.38 -11.45
CA TYR A 14 -11.04 16.14 -12.73
C TYR A 14 -9.54 16.50 -12.71
N ALA A 15 -9.02 17.11 -11.64
CA ALA A 15 -7.66 17.68 -11.58
C ALA A 15 -6.80 17.19 -10.40
N VAL A 16 -7.25 16.20 -9.61
CA VAL A 16 -6.48 15.78 -8.44
C VAL A 16 -5.34 14.85 -8.86
N ASN A 17 -4.14 15.42 -8.93
CA ASN A 17 -2.92 14.69 -9.16
C ASN A 17 -2.26 14.30 -7.82
N LEU A 18 -2.33 13.03 -7.46
CA LEU A 18 -1.75 12.49 -6.21
C LEU A 18 -0.24 12.73 -6.11
N GLU A 19 0.49 12.68 -7.23
CA GLU A 19 1.93 12.95 -7.30
C GLU A 19 2.26 14.36 -6.81
N LYS A 20 1.43 15.36 -7.14
CA LYS A 20 1.61 16.74 -6.67
C LYS A 20 1.14 16.95 -5.23
N ARG A 21 0.23 16.11 -4.73
CA ARG A 21 -0.33 16.20 -3.37
C ARG A 21 0.62 15.66 -2.32
N VAL A 22 1.34 14.58 -2.64
CA VAL A 22 2.33 14.01 -1.71
C VAL A 22 3.63 14.80 -1.79
N ARG A 23 4.01 15.47 -0.68
CA ARG A 23 5.25 16.25 -0.56
C ARG A 23 6.47 15.48 -1.10
N SER A 24 7.41 16.18 -1.73
CA SER A 24 8.61 15.57 -2.31
C SER A 24 9.50 14.85 -1.29
N ASN A 25 9.61 15.39 -0.07
CA ASN A 25 10.38 14.79 1.03
C ASN A 25 9.58 13.77 1.88
N HIS A 26 8.55 13.13 1.30
CA HIS A 26 7.76 12.14 2.04
C HIS A 26 8.56 10.83 2.23
N PRO A 27 8.58 10.21 3.43
CA PRO A 27 9.32 8.96 3.66
C PRO A 27 8.92 7.83 2.69
N LEU A 28 7.62 7.69 2.40
CA LEU A 28 7.11 6.69 1.45
C LEU A 28 7.67 6.85 0.03
N ARG A 29 8.07 8.07 -0.37
CA ARG A 29 8.76 8.27 -1.67
C ARG A 29 10.14 7.63 -1.68
N LYS A 30 10.89 7.76 -0.58
CA LYS A 30 12.19 7.11 -0.43
C LYS A 30 12.03 5.59 -0.48
N VAL A 31 11.00 5.05 0.17
CA VAL A 31 10.70 3.61 0.17
C VAL A 31 10.32 3.13 -1.23
N LYS A 32 9.39 3.81 -1.91
CA LYS A 32 8.94 3.46 -3.27
C LYS A 32 10.09 3.52 -4.30
N ALA A 33 11.07 4.43 -4.10
CA ALA A 33 12.25 4.52 -4.93
C ALA A 33 13.34 3.48 -4.58
N ALA A 34 13.48 3.11 -3.30
CA ALA A 34 14.51 2.19 -2.84
C ALA A 34 14.15 0.71 -3.03
N ILE A 35 12.85 0.40 -3.07
CA ILE A 35 12.35 -0.98 -3.14
C ILE A 35 11.54 -1.15 -4.42
N ASP A 36 12.06 -1.96 -5.33
CA ASP A 36 11.23 -2.55 -6.38
C ASP A 36 10.35 -3.64 -5.76
N PHE A 37 9.02 -3.48 -5.87
CA PHE A 37 8.03 -4.43 -5.36
C PHE A 37 7.66 -5.52 -6.38
N GLY A 38 8.09 -5.43 -7.64
CA GLY A 38 7.76 -6.40 -8.69
C GLY A 38 8.21 -7.83 -8.37
N PHE A 39 9.30 -7.98 -7.61
CA PHE A 39 9.81 -9.30 -7.19
C PHE A 39 8.79 -10.15 -6.41
N VAL A 40 7.80 -9.52 -5.78
CA VAL A 40 6.83 -10.24 -4.94
C VAL A 40 6.04 -11.21 -5.79
N ARG A 41 5.65 -10.80 -7.01
CA ARG A 41 4.89 -11.66 -7.93
C ARG A 41 5.63 -12.96 -8.20
N GLU A 42 6.92 -12.90 -8.49
CA GLU A 42 7.76 -14.08 -8.70
C GLU A 42 7.89 -14.91 -7.42
N ALA A 43 8.15 -14.26 -6.28
CA ALA A 43 8.33 -14.92 -5.00
C ALA A 43 7.08 -15.71 -4.56
N VAL A 44 5.88 -15.20 -4.83
CA VAL A 44 4.62 -15.83 -4.43
C VAL A 44 3.91 -16.57 -5.55
N ALA A 45 4.45 -16.59 -6.78
CA ALA A 45 3.81 -17.23 -7.93
C ALA A 45 3.35 -18.67 -7.63
N HIS A 46 4.19 -19.45 -6.95
CA HIS A 46 3.90 -20.83 -6.55
C HIS A 46 2.72 -20.98 -5.58
N CYS A 47 2.32 -19.90 -4.89
CA CYS A 47 1.20 -19.88 -3.96
C CYS A 47 -0.15 -19.63 -4.66
N TYR A 48 -0.15 -19.26 -5.94
CA TYR A 48 -1.35 -18.94 -6.71
C TYR A 48 -1.53 -19.97 -7.82
N GLY A 49 -2.76 -20.47 -7.98
CA GLY A 49 -3.12 -21.35 -9.10
C GLY A 49 -3.30 -20.55 -10.39
N LYS A 50 -3.20 -21.24 -11.54
CA LYS A 50 -3.43 -20.64 -12.87
C LYS A 50 -4.90 -20.30 -13.14
N ASN A 51 -5.83 -20.92 -12.41
CA ASN A 51 -7.26 -20.72 -12.54
C ASN A 51 -7.82 -20.14 -11.23
N GLY A 52 -8.32 -18.90 -11.27
CA GLY A 52 -8.94 -18.26 -10.12
C GLY A 52 -9.41 -16.83 -10.42
N ASN A 53 -10.25 -16.29 -9.53
CA ASN A 53 -10.69 -14.90 -9.59
C ASN A 53 -9.50 -13.93 -9.48
N GLU A 54 -9.62 -12.79 -10.15
CA GLU A 54 -8.65 -11.69 -10.09
C GLU A 54 -8.48 -11.27 -8.62
N SER A 55 -7.32 -11.60 -8.07
CA SER A 55 -6.94 -11.24 -6.70
C SER A 55 -6.17 -9.92 -6.75
N VAL A 56 -6.22 -9.15 -5.65
CA VAL A 56 -5.37 -7.97 -5.48
C VAL A 56 -3.91 -8.33 -5.77
N ALA A 57 -3.21 -7.46 -6.49
CA ALA A 57 -1.84 -7.66 -6.89
C ALA A 57 -0.94 -7.95 -5.67
N PRO A 58 -0.09 -8.98 -5.70
CA PRO A 58 0.82 -9.30 -4.60
C PRO A 58 1.69 -8.13 -4.15
N GLU A 59 2.08 -7.26 -5.07
CA GLU A 59 2.86 -6.05 -4.80
C GLU A 59 2.09 -5.09 -3.89
N VAL A 60 0.80 -4.88 -4.18
CA VAL A 60 -0.10 -4.04 -3.38
C VAL A 60 -0.29 -4.62 -1.99
N ILE A 61 -0.50 -5.95 -1.90
CA ILE A 61 -0.63 -6.64 -0.62
C ILE A 61 0.63 -6.43 0.23
N LEU A 62 1.83 -6.57 -0.35
CA LEU A 62 3.06 -6.34 0.40
C LEU A 62 3.19 -4.88 0.85
N LYS A 63 2.83 -3.91 -0.01
CA LYS A 63 2.82 -2.49 0.36
C LYS A 63 1.83 -2.20 1.50
N MET A 64 0.64 -2.80 1.50
CA MET A 64 -0.31 -2.68 2.62
C MET A 64 0.27 -3.25 3.92
N MET A 65 0.93 -4.42 3.85
CA MET A 65 1.62 -5.00 5.01
C MET A 65 2.78 -4.13 5.49
N PHE A 66 3.48 -3.46 4.57
CA PHE A 66 4.49 -2.46 4.89
C PHE A 66 3.86 -1.29 5.66
N LEU A 67 2.72 -0.75 5.21
CA LEU A 67 2.04 0.38 5.86
C LEU A 67 1.58 0.04 7.28
N LEU A 68 1.10 -1.19 7.52
CA LEU A 68 0.78 -1.66 8.87
C LEU A 68 1.96 -1.50 9.83
N PHE A 69 3.15 -1.88 9.38
CA PHE A 69 4.36 -1.78 10.19
C PHE A 69 4.91 -0.35 10.25
N PHE A 70 4.84 0.39 9.15
CA PHE A 70 5.45 1.71 9.01
C PHE A 70 4.78 2.77 9.92
N ASP A 71 3.45 2.76 9.98
CA ASP A 71 2.67 3.69 10.81
C ASP A 71 2.11 3.01 12.08
N ASP A 72 2.60 1.81 12.44
CA ASP A 72 2.20 1.04 13.64
C ASP A 72 0.68 0.88 13.80
N ILE A 73 0.00 0.57 12.70
CA ILE A 73 -1.47 0.41 12.68
C ILE A 73 -1.84 -0.92 13.33
N LYS A 74 -2.79 -0.86 14.27
CA LYS A 74 -3.09 -1.98 15.17
C LYS A 74 -3.88 -3.10 14.51
N SER A 75 -4.63 -2.82 13.44
CA SER A 75 -5.43 -3.84 12.77
C SER A 75 -5.51 -3.68 11.25
N GLU A 76 -5.73 -4.79 10.55
CA GLU A 76 -5.98 -4.78 9.10
C GLU A 76 -7.28 -4.06 8.73
N ARG A 77 -8.26 -4.03 9.64
CA ARG A 77 -9.54 -3.32 9.44
C ARG A 77 -9.31 -1.82 9.44
N GLU A 78 -8.66 -1.34 10.49
CA GLU A 78 -8.25 0.07 10.62
C GLU A 78 -7.39 0.51 9.43
N LEU A 79 -6.48 -0.35 8.95
CA LEU A 79 -5.71 -0.04 7.74
C LEU A 79 -6.61 0.25 6.53
N MET A 80 -7.64 -0.57 6.28
CA MET A 80 -8.52 -0.37 5.12
C MET A 80 -9.35 0.90 5.23
N GLU A 81 -9.75 1.28 6.45
CA GLU A 81 -10.41 2.57 6.71
C GLU A 81 -9.46 3.74 6.43
N VAL A 82 -8.25 3.68 6.97
CA VAL A 82 -7.23 4.73 6.82
C VAL A 82 -6.78 4.90 5.37
N ILE A 83 -6.67 3.81 4.59
CA ILE A 83 -6.27 3.89 3.17
C ILE A 83 -7.24 4.77 2.37
N GLY A 84 -8.55 4.69 2.63
CA GLY A 84 -9.54 5.49 1.90
C GLY A 84 -9.48 7.00 2.22
N GLU A 85 -8.92 7.36 3.37
CA GLU A 85 -8.86 8.74 3.86
C GLU A 85 -7.52 9.42 3.53
N ARG A 86 -6.45 8.63 3.40
CA ARG A 86 -5.08 9.12 3.27
C ARG A 86 -4.58 9.12 1.83
N LEU A 87 -4.43 10.32 1.27
CA LEU A 87 -3.89 10.54 -0.07
C LEU A 87 -2.47 9.98 -0.26
N ASP A 88 -1.64 10.00 0.78
CA ASP A 88 -0.29 9.46 0.75
C ASP A 88 -0.26 7.93 0.66
N TYR A 89 -1.26 7.27 1.25
CA TYR A 89 -1.42 5.83 1.17
C TYR A 89 -1.91 5.41 -0.22
N LEU A 90 -2.94 6.07 -0.74
CA LEU A 90 -3.43 5.86 -2.10
C LEU A 90 -2.29 6.01 -3.12
N TRP A 91 -1.51 7.08 -3.00
CA TRP A 91 -0.34 7.33 -3.85
C TRP A 91 0.74 6.23 -3.74
N PHE A 92 1.01 5.72 -2.53
CA PHE A 92 2.01 4.67 -2.33
C PHE A 92 1.55 3.33 -2.90
N LEU A 93 0.25 3.03 -2.74
CA LEU A 93 -0.40 1.81 -3.21
C LEU A 93 -0.74 1.84 -4.70
N ASP A 94 -0.56 2.98 -5.38
CA ASP A 94 -0.94 3.22 -6.77
C ASP A 94 -2.46 3.12 -7.03
N TYR A 95 -3.27 3.51 -6.02
CA TYR A 95 -4.73 3.62 -6.14
C TYR A 95 -5.14 5.03 -6.57
N GLY A 96 -6.12 5.11 -7.45
CA GLY A 96 -6.91 6.31 -7.70
C GLY A 96 -7.83 6.69 -6.52
N LEU A 97 -8.35 7.92 -6.54
CA LEU A 97 -9.28 8.41 -5.51
C LEU A 97 -10.62 7.68 -5.50
N ASP A 98 -11.09 7.28 -6.69
CA ASP A 98 -12.39 6.62 -6.87
C ASP A 98 -12.28 5.09 -6.89
N GLU A 99 -11.07 4.56 -6.71
CA GLU A 99 -10.85 3.12 -6.71
C GLU A 99 -11.35 2.47 -5.43
N LYS A 100 -11.97 1.31 -5.59
CA LYS A 100 -12.50 0.55 -4.46
C LYS A 100 -11.37 -0.08 -3.66
N ILE A 101 -11.25 0.33 -2.40
CA ILE A 101 -10.30 -0.28 -1.46
C ILE A 101 -10.76 -1.72 -1.14
N PRO A 102 -9.84 -2.70 -1.19
CA PRO A 102 -10.17 -4.08 -0.88
C PRO A 102 -10.55 -4.26 0.59
N ASP A 103 -11.33 -5.30 0.86
CA ASP A 103 -11.70 -5.66 2.23
C ASP A 103 -10.50 -6.23 3.02
N HIS A 104 -10.50 -6.02 4.34
CA HIS A 104 -9.47 -6.51 5.27
C HIS A 104 -9.21 -8.02 5.14
N SER A 105 -10.20 -8.82 4.73
CA SER A 105 -10.05 -10.26 4.51
C SER A 105 -9.02 -10.61 3.44
N VAL A 106 -8.68 -9.68 2.52
CA VAL A 106 -7.61 -9.86 1.53
C VAL A 106 -6.26 -10.05 2.22
N LEU A 107 -5.92 -9.22 3.21
CA LEU A 107 -4.66 -9.32 3.94
C LEU A 107 -4.60 -10.58 4.80
N SER A 108 -5.69 -10.90 5.51
CA SER A 108 -5.80 -12.13 6.29
C SER A 108 -5.60 -13.39 5.41
N LYS A 109 -6.23 -13.45 4.23
CA LYS A 109 -6.06 -14.56 3.28
C LYS A 109 -4.64 -14.61 2.70
N ALA A 110 -4.08 -13.45 2.36
CA ALA A 110 -2.72 -13.37 1.86
C ALA A 110 -1.71 -13.86 2.90
N ARG A 111 -1.83 -13.43 4.17
CA ARG A 111 -1.00 -13.92 5.28
C ARG A 111 -1.08 -15.42 5.44
N ALA A 112 -2.28 -16.00 5.46
CA ALA A 112 -2.47 -17.44 5.58
C ALA A 112 -1.88 -18.24 4.40
N ARG A 113 -1.91 -17.67 3.20
CA ARG A 113 -1.34 -18.26 1.98
C ARG A 113 0.19 -18.19 2.00
N TRP A 114 0.73 -17.04 2.38
CA TRP A 114 2.16 -16.71 2.37
C TRP A 114 2.95 -17.27 3.56
N ALA A 115 2.29 -17.49 4.70
CA ALA A 115 2.93 -18.00 5.92
C ALA A 115 3.37 -19.47 5.83
N ARG A 116 2.81 -20.25 4.90
CA ARG A 116 3.09 -21.69 4.79
C ARG A 116 4.49 -22.05 4.31
N ARG A 117 5.22 -21.12 3.65
CA ARG A 117 6.65 -21.29 3.34
C ARG A 117 7.31 -19.92 3.08
N SER A 118 8.03 -19.43 4.09
CA SER A 118 9.24 -18.61 3.94
C SER A 118 9.17 -17.16 3.42
N LEU A 119 8.05 -16.44 3.51
CA LEU A 119 8.10 -14.99 3.27
C LEU A 119 8.82 -14.21 4.40
N ARG A 120 8.75 -14.71 5.64
CA ARG A 120 9.43 -14.11 6.81
C ARG A 120 10.95 -14.09 6.63
N ALA A 121 11.53 -15.11 6.00
CA ALA A 121 12.98 -15.21 5.74
C ALA A 121 13.42 -14.26 4.61
N CYS A 122 12.72 -14.25 3.48
CA CYS A 122 13.02 -13.36 2.35
C CYS A 122 12.83 -11.88 2.70
N LEU A 123 11.72 -11.53 3.39
CA LEU A 123 11.48 -10.16 3.82
C LEU A 123 12.51 -9.70 4.85
N CYS A 124 12.77 -10.46 5.91
CA CYS A 124 13.77 -10.07 6.91
C CYS A 124 15.19 -9.90 6.36
N ALA A 125 15.61 -10.75 5.41
CA ALA A 125 16.95 -10.66 4.82
C ALA A 125 17.09 -9.40 3.95
N ARG A 126 16.05 -9.05 3.18
CA ARG A 126 16.09 -7.93 2.22
C ARG A 126 15.72 -6.59 2.84
N TRP A 127 14.84 -6.56 3.83
CA TRP A 127 14.54 -5.37 4.62
C TRP A 127 15.75 -4.91 5.45
N ARG A 128 16.46 -5.83 6.12
CA ARG A 128 17.67 -5.47 6.89
C ARG A 128 18.78 -4.88 6.03
N SER A 129 18.89 -5.30 4.78
CA SER A 129 19.89 -4.81 3.83
C SER A 129 19.48 -3.50 3.12
N ALA A 130 18.19 -3.17 3.10
CA ALA A 130 17.69 -1.87 2.65
C ALA A 130 17.80 -0.79 3.74
N TRP A 131 17.61 -1.13 5.02
CA TRP A 131 17.62 -0.16 6.14
C TRP A 131 19.00 0.15 6.74
N ARG A 132 20.02 -0.69 6.53
CA ARG A 132 21.41 -0.43 7.01
C ARG A 132 22.25 0.48 6.10
N ARG A 133 21.72 0.90 4.95
CA ARG A 133 22.45 1.71 3.96
C ARG A 133 21.91 3.14 3.83
N GLY A 134 21.16 3.62 4.84
CA GLY A 134 20.63 4.98 4.93
C GLY A 134 21.02 5.63 6.24
#